data_AF-A0A132UBB4-F1
#
_entry.id   AF-A0A132UBB4-F1
#
_cell.length_a   1.000
_cell.length_b   1.000
_cell.length_c   1.000
_cell.angle_alpha   90.00
_cell.angle_beta   90.00
_cell.angle_gamma   90.00
#
_symmetry.space_group_name_H-M   'P 1'
#
loop_
_entity.id
_entity.type
_entity.pdbx_description
1 polymer ?
#
loop_
_entity_poly.entity_id
_entity_poly.type
_entity_poly.pdbx_seq_one_letter_code
_entity_poly.pdbx_strand_id
1 'polypeptide(L)'
;MKDTGMIRSLDSLGRIVVPVEIRMTRNIDIGDPIEFFILDEEIIVLRKYTSTECTFCRSLDHVSYYKDQFICNSCLKELGNPDRTADEAVQLQSPAEITPEPGRGGRRSKTEEMSQRLEKAIEDHPYANQKELAEVLGISQARVSQLKRKLNLLSRS
;
A
#
# COMPACT_ATOMS: atom_id res chain seq x y z
N MET A 1 24.85 -2.17 28.01
CA MET A 1 23.91 -1.25 28.68
C MET A 1 24.72 -0.08 29.24
N LYS A 2 24.19 1.15 29.19
CA LYS A 2 24.78 2.27 29.93
C LYS A 2 24.13 2.27 31.30
N ASP A 3 24.90 1.96 32.33
CA ASP A 3 24.42 2.06 33.71
C ASP A 3 24.41 3.53 34.12
N THR A 4 23.28 3.99 34.64
CA THR A 4 23.12 5.36 35.13
C THR A 4 23.10 5.43 36.64
N GLY A 5 23.06 4.29 37.35
CA GLY A 5 23.00 4.23 38.81
C GLY A 5 21.77 4.90 39.43
N MET A 6 20.76 5.28 38.62
CA MET A 6 19.59 6.02 39.09
C MET A 6 18.54 5.06 39.64
N ILE A 7 18.21 5.21 40.93
CA ILE A 7 17.17 4.43 41.60
C ILE A 7 15.95 5.32 41.85
N ARG A 8 14.76 4.80 41.51
CA ARG A 8 13.47 5.45 41.79
C ARG A 8 12.50 4.42 42.34
N SER A 9 11.84 4.77 43.44
CA SER A 9 10.75 3.98 44.01
C SER A 9 9.47 4.21 43.22
N LEU A 10 8.57 3.24 43.29
CA LEU A 10 7.21 3.41 42.80
C LEU A 10 6.46 4.41 43.67
N ASP A 11 5.54 5.15 43.07
CA ASP A 11 4.59 5.95 43.83
C ASP A 11 3.47 5.09 44.44
N SER A 12 2.55 5.75 45.15
CA SER A 12 1.41 5.08 45.80
C SER A 12 0.44 4.39 44.84
N LEU A 13 0.54 4.65 43.54
CA LEU A 13 -0.30 4.06 42.50
C LEU A 13 0.47 3.04 41.65
N GLY A 14 1.74 2.76 41.98
CA GLY A 14 2.57 1.84 41.22
C GLY A 14 3.15 2.43 39.93
N ARG A 15 3.19 3.76 39.78
CA ARG A 15 3.83 4.43 38.64
C ARG A 15 5.32 4.64 38.92
N ILE A 16 6.13 4.60 37.85
CA ILE A 16 7.55 4.94 37.90
C ILE A 16 7.80 6.35 37.34
N VAL A 17 8.63 7.13 38.01
CA VAL A 17 9.02 8.47 37.54
C VAL A 17 10.27 8.35 36.69
N VAL A 18 10.19 8.77 35.42
CA VAL A 18 11.36 8.86 34.52
C VAL A 18 12.13 10.15 34.81
N PRO A 19 13.42 10.08 35.21
CA PRO A 19 14.25 11.26 35.47
C PRO A 19 14.33 12.21 34.27
N VAL A 20 14.51 13.50 34.54
CA VAL A 20 14.54 14.55 33.50
C VAL A 20 15.68 14.35 32.50
N GLU A 21 16.82 13.84 32.96
CA GLU A 21 18.01 13.55 32.16
C GLU A 21 17.73 12.50 31.10
N ILE A 22 17.01 11.43 31.47
CA ILE A 22 16.59 10.37 30.52
C ILE A 22 15.59 10.93 29.54
N ARG A 23 14.62 11.72 30.01
CA ARG A 23 13.61 12.35 29.14
C ARG A 23 14.24 13.25 28.08
N MET A 24 15.18 14.11 28.47
CA MET A 24 15.91 14.98 27.54
C MET A 24 16.76 14.17 26.55
N THR A 25 17.52 13.19 27.03
CA THR A 25 18.40 12.39 26.17
C THR A 25 17.63 11.49 25.19
N ARG A 26 16.42 11.07 25.56
CA ARG A 26 15.54 10.22 24.74
C ARG A 26 14.42 10.98 24.06
N ASN A 27 14.39 12.31 24.17
CA ASN A 27 13.39 13.19 23.59
C ASN A 27 11.95 12.75 23.90
N ILE A 28 11.71 12.43 25.18
CA ILE A 28 10.40 12.01 25.72
C ILE A 28 9.76 13.22 26.41
N ASP A 29 8.69 13.72 25.83
CA ASP A 29 7.92 14.85 26.33
C ASP A 29 6.72 14.41 27.17
N ILE A 30 6.12 15.36 27.88
CA ILE A 30 4.92 15.09 28.68
C ILE A 30 3.77 14.73 27.74
N GLY A 31 3.17 13.56 27.95
CA GLY A 31 2.09 13.04 27.10
C GLY A 31 2.56 12.11 25.98
N ASP A 32 3.87 11.95 25.77
CA ASP A 32 4.39 11.00 24.80
C ASP A 32 4.03 9.55 25.19
N PRO A 33 3.51 8.75 24.25
CA PRO A 33 3.28 7.33 24.49
C PRO A 33 4.62 6.59 24.61
N ILE A 34 4.69 5.68 25.58
CA ILE A 34 5.85 4.82 25.83
C ILE A 34 5.42 3.36 25.72
N GLU A 35 6.22 2.58 25.00
CA GLU A 35 6.05 1.15 24.85
C GLU A 35 6.91 0.40 25.88
N PHE A 36 6.31 -0.61 26.49
CA PHE A 36 6.95 -1.46 27.50
C PHE A 36 7.27 -2.82 26.87
N PHE A 37 8.50 -3.25 27.06
CA PHE A 37 8.98 -4.57 26.67
C PHE A 37 9.53 -5.30 27.90
N ILE A 38 9.34 -6.61 27.94
CA ILE A 38 9.88 -7.50 28.96
C ILE A 38 10.90 -8.38 28.25
N LEU A 39 12.19 -8.24 28.60
CA LEU A 39 13.25 -9.07 28.03
C LEU A 39 13.36 -10.42 28.76
N ASP A 40 13.28 -10.38 30.08
CA ASP A 40 13.32 -11.52 30.99
C ASP A 40 12.54 -11.18 32.28
N GLU A 41 12.66 -12.00 33.32
CA GLU A 41 11.89 -11.86 34.57
C GLU A 41 12.26 -10.59 35.38
N GLU A 42 13.43 -10.00 35.14
CA GLU A 42 13.97 -8.90 35.95
C GLU A 42 14.10 -7.58 35.18
N ILE A 43 14.14 -7.63 33.84
CA ILE A 43 14.47 -6.49 32.99
C ILE A 43 13.26 -6.01 32.19
N ILE A 44 12.82 -4.79 32.52
CA ILE A 44 11.85 -4.01 31.75
C ILE A 44 12.61 -3.02 30.86
N VAL A 45 12.25 -2.99 29.57
CA VAL A 45 12.78 -2.02 28.60
C VAL A 45 11.67 -1.06 28.17
N LEU A 46 12.01 0.22 28.17
CA LEU A 46 11.13 1.31 27.75
C LEU A 46 11.61 1.88 26.41
N ARG A 47 10.68 2.09 25.48
CA ARG A 47 10.94 2.74 24.20
C ARG A 47 9.90 3.82 23.95
N LYS A 48 10.30 4.94 23.35
CA LYS A 48 9.33 5.91 22.81
C LYS A 48 8.47 5.19 21.78
N TYR A 49 7.16 5.18 22.00
CA TYR A 49 6.24 4.53 21.07
C TYR A 49 6.32 5.26 19.73
N THR A 50 6.58 4.51 18.68
CA THR A 50 6.50 5.01 17.31
C THR A 50 5.31 4.31 16.69
N SER A 51 4.24 5.06 16.47
CA SER A 51 3.07 4.55 15.81
C SER A 51 3.44 4.09 14.40
N THR A 52 3.01 2.88 14.01
CA THR A 52 3.09 2.42 12.62
C THR A 52 2.00 3.03 11.74
N GLU A 53 1.12 3.83 12.34
CA GLU A 53 0.05 4.53 11.66
C GLU A 53 0.56 5.74 10.88
N CYS A 54 -0.19 6.12 9.85
CA CYS A 54 0.08 7.33 9.11
C CYS A 54 0.03 8.56 10.03
N THR A 55 1.09 9.37 10.00
CA THR A 55 1.23 10.61 10.77
C THR A 55 0.09 11.61 10.54
N PHE A 56 -0.57 11.56 9.36
CA PHE A 56 -1.63 12.50 8.99
C PHE A 56 -3.03 12.00 9.32
N CYS A 57 -3.37 10.78 8.92
CA CYS A 57 -4.74 10.25 9.04
C CYS A 57 -4.90 9.11 10.05
N ARG A 58 -3.81 8.68 10.70
CA ARG A 58 -3.77 7.55 11.64
C ARG A 58 -4.25 6.21 11.06
N SER A 59 -4.25 6.07 9.73
CA SER A 59 -4.54 4.79 9.07
C SER A 59 -3.34 3.85 9.19
N LEU A 60 -3.63 2.56 9.38
CA LEU A 60 -2.64 1.46 9.32
C LEU A 60 -2.53 0.84 7.92
N ASP A 61 -3.36 1.26 6.96
CA ASP A 61 -3.41 0.67 5.63
C ASP A 61 -2.36 1.28 4.70
N HIS A 62 -1.55 0.39 4.09
CA HIS A 62 -0.55 0.74 3.08
C HIS A 62 0.38 1.88 3.52
N VAL A 63 0.89 1.78 4.74
CA VAL A 63 1.78 2.76 5.36
C VAL A 63 3.23 2.51 4.95
N SER A 64 3.89 3.56 4.48
CA SER A 64 5.30 3.56 4.08
C SER A 64 6.12 4.39 5.07
N TYR A 65 7.35 3.95 5.36
CA TYR A 65 8.28 4.68 6.23
C TYR A 65 9.12 5.66 5.42
N TYR A 66 9.11 6.95 5.80
CA TYR A 66 9.87 8.01 5.15
C TYR A 66 10.29 9.07 6.17
N LYS A 67 11.60 9.37 6.25
CA LYS A 67 12.19 10.39 7.15
C LYS A 67 11.67 10.30 8.59
N ASP A 68 11.74 9.10 9.17
CA ASP A 68 11.32 8.82 10.55
C ASP A 68 9.81 8.99 10.83
N GLN A 69 9.00 9.04 9.76
CA GLN A 69 7.55 9.10 9.85
C GLN A 69 6.92 8.01 9.00
N PHE A 70 5.77 7.53 9.47
CA PHE A 70 4.92 6.60 8.74
C PHE A 70 3.86 7.41 7.98
N ILE A 71 3.70 7.15 6.68
CA ILE A 71 2.76 7.88 5.80
C ILE A 71 2.03 6.86 4.91
N CYS A 72 0.70 6.86 4.92
CA CYS A 72 -0.09 5.98 4.04
C CYS A 72 -0.13 6.51 2.60
N ASN A 73 -0.43 5.60 1.67
CA ASN A 73 -0.53 5.93 0.25
C ASN A 73 -1.62 6.96 -0.10
N SER A 74 -2.66 7.14 0.73
CA SER A 74 -3.65 8.21 0.51
C SER A 74 -3.05 9.58 0.81
N CYS A 75 -2.49 9.75 2.01
CA CYS A 75 -1.84 11.02 2.39
C CYS A 75 -0.63 11.34 1.51
N LEU A 76 0.12 10.33 1.04
CA LEU A 76 1.24 10.56 0.13
C LEU A 76 0.77 11.11 -1.23
N LYS A 77 -0.41 10.69 -1.73
CA LYS A 77 -1.01 11.23 -2.96
C LYS A 77 -1.51 12.67 -2.77
N GLU A 78 -2.13 12.95 -1.62
CA GLU A 78 -2.59 14.31 -1.28
C GLU A 78 -1.41 15.29 -1.18
N LEU A 79 -0.31 14.88 -0.54
CA LEU A 79 0.92 15.68 -0.46
C LEU A 79 1.57 15.91 -1.83
N GLY A 80 1.46 14.94 -2.75
CA GLY A 80 2.02 15.04 -4.10
C GLY A 80 1.23 15.95 -5.04
N ASN A 81 -0.05 16.22 -4.74
CA ASN A 81 -0.93 17.10 -5.52
C ASN A 81 -1.98 17.76 -4.60
N PRO A 82 -1.61 18.84 -3.89
CA PRO A 82 -2.49 19.52 -2.93
C PRO A 82 -3.72 20.21 -3.56
N ASP A 83 -3.73 20.43 -4.88
CA ASP A 83 -4.84 21.08 -5.61
C ASP A 83 -5.98 20.12 -6.02
N ARG A 84 -5.98 18.88 -5.55
CA ARG A 84 -7.18 18.02 -5.66
C ARG A 84 -8.12 18.33 -4.50
N THR A 85 -8.81 19.46 -4.58
CA THR A 85 -9.99 19.73 -3.76
C THR A 85 -11.00 18.59 -3.88
N ALA A 86 -11.66 18.33 -2.76
CA ALA A 86 -12.54 17.20 -2.48
C ALA A 86 -13.83 17.16 -3.35
N ASP A 87 -13.71 16.94 -4.65
CA ASP A 87 -14.86 16.83 -5.58
C ASP A 87 -15.08 15.44 -6.19
N GLU A 88 -14.40 14.38 -5.73
CA GLU A 88 -14.69 13.00 -6.20
C GLU A 88 -14.94 12.01 -5.06
N ALA A 89 -15.52 12.46 -3.95
CA ALA A 89 -15.93 11.63 -2.82
C ALA A 89 -17.45 11.33 -2.73
N VAL A 90 -18.22 11.60 -3.79
CA VAL A 90 -19.60 11.13 -3.92
C VAL A 90 -19.79 10.76 -5.39
N GLN A 91 -19.80 9.47 -5.75
CA GLN A 91 -21.06 8.80 -6.09
C GLN A 91 -20.90 7.28 -5.96
N LEU A 92 -21.27 6.74 -4.79
CA LEU A 92 -21.90 5.42 -4.72
C LEU A 92 -23.41 5.64 -4.62
N GLN A 93 -24.10 5.51 -5.76
CA GLN A 93 -25.44 4.94 -5.95
C GLN A 93 -25.81 5.05 -7.45
N SER A 94 -25.77 3.91 -8.14
CA SER A 94 -26.03 3.57 -9.56
C SER A 94 -27.41 4.03 -10.11
N PRO A 95 -27.78 3.90 -11.42
CA PRO A 95 -27.12 3.27 -12.59
C PRO A 95 -27.28 4.04 -13.94
N ALA A 96 -26.20 4.30 -14.70
CA ALA A 96 -26.24 4.35 -16.17
C ALA A 96 -24.84 4.63 -16.73
N GLU A 97 -24.50 3.88 -17.78
CA GLU A 97 -23.48 4.20 -18.79
C GLU A 97 -22.02 4.27 -18.31
N ILE A 98 -21.42 3.08 -18.27
CA ILE A 98 -19.99 2.87 -18.08
C ILE A 98 -19.29 3.04 -19.44
N THR A 99 -18.68 4.19 -19.66
CA THR A 99 -17.46 4.30 -20.47
C THR A 99 -16.26 4.40 -19.51
N PRO A 100 -15.30 3.45 -19.50
CA PRO A 100 -14.13 3.58 -18.65
C PRO A 100 -12.83 3.79 -19.45
N GLU A 101 -12.12 4.88 -19.14
CA GLU A 101 -10.68 5.08 -19.33
C GLU A 101 -10.00 5.09 -17.93
N PRO A 102 -8.66 4.88 -17.81
CA PRO A 102 -8.14 3.79 -16.97
C PRO A 102 -7.25 4.23 -15.79
N GLY A 103 -7.22 3.43 -14.72
CA GLY A 103 -6.28 3.64 -13.61
C GLY A 103 -6.20 2.55 -12.52
N ARG A 104 -5.43 1.48 -12.79
CA ARG A 104 -4.86 0.48 -11.85
C ARG A 104 -5.76 -0.61 -11.23
N GLY A 105 -6.24 -1.51 -12.11
CA GLY A 105 -6.32 -2.96 -11.86
C GLY A 105 -5.19 -3.70 -12.59
N GLY A 106 -3.95 -3.56 -12.12
CA GLY A 106 -2.71 -3.69 -12.93
C GLY A 106 -2.35 -5.02 -13.60
N ARG A 107 -3.14 -6.10 -13.46
CA ARG A 107 -2.92 -7.37 -14.18
C ARG A 107 -4.07 -7.79 -15.10
N ARG A 108 -5.31 -7.36 -14.80
CA ARG A 108 -6.50 -7.71 -15.60
C ARG A 108 -6.61 -6.85 -16.86
N SER A 109 -6.41 -5.54 -16.75
CA SER A 109 -6.59 -4.62 -17.90
C SER A 109 -5.56 -4.86 -19.02
N LYS A 110 -4.28 -5.11 -18.68
CA LYS A 110 -3.25 -5.41 -19.70
C LYS A 110 -3.53 -6.70 -20.47
N THR A 111 -4.19 -7.68 -19.85
CA THR A 111 -4.54 -8.94 -20.52
C THR A 111 -5.74 -8.77 -21.43
N GLU A 112 -6.70 -7.93 -21.05
CA GLU A 112 -7.87 -7.58 -21.86
C GLU A 112 -7.49 -6.74 -23.08
N GLU A 113 -6.63 -5.73 -22.90
CA GLU A 113 -6.06 -4.91 -23.98
C GLU A 113 -5.31 -5.78 -25.02
N MET A 114 -4.51 -6.75 -24.55
CA MET A 114 -3.80 -7.68 -25.45
C MET A 114 -4.74 -8.69 -26.13
N SER A 115 -5.90 -9.00 -25.54
CA SER A 115 -6.90 -9.87 -26.17
C SER A 115 -7.59 -9.15 -27.34
N GLN A 116 -7.89 -7.86 -27.18
CA GLN A 116 -8.48 -7.01 -28.22
C GLN A 116 -7.52 -6.79 -29.40
N ARG A 117 -6.21 -6.60 -29.13
CA ARG A 117 -5.19 -6.53 -30.18
C ARG A 117 -5.09 -7.82 -30.98
N LEU A 118 -5.27 -8.97 -30.33
CA LEU A 118 -5.28 -10.26 -31.01
C LEU A 118 -6.52 -10.44 -31.90
N GLU A 119 -7.70 -10.02 -31.45
CA GLU A 119 -8.94 -10.08 -32.24
C GLU A 119 -8.82 -9.25 -33.53
N LYS A 120 -8.31 -8.02 -33.41
CA LYS A 120 -8.05 -7.16 -34.57
C LYS A 120 -7.02 -7.77 -35.54
N ALA A 121 -5.96 -8.39 -35.03
CA ALA A 121 -4.97 -9.06 -35.88
C ALA A 121 -5.54 -10.31 -36.59
N ILE A 122 -6.56 -10.97 -36.03
CA ILE A 122 -7.27 -12.08 -36.67
C ILE A 122 -8.19 -11.55 -37.78
N GLU A 123 -8.81 -10.39 -37.60
CA GLU A 123 -9.62 -9.73 -38.64
C GLU A 123 -8.77 -9.23 -39.82
N ASP A 124 -7.63 -8.59 -39.54
CA ASP A 124 -6.72 -8.07 -40.56
C ASP A 124 -6.01 -9.20 -41.33
N HIS A 125 -5.85 -10.37 -40.71
CA HIS A 125 -5.18 -11.54 -41.29
C HIS A 125 -5.95 -12.84 -41.03
N PRO A 126 -7.07 -13.10 -41.74
CA PRO A 126 -7.99 -14.21 -41.46
C PRO A 126 -7.37 -15.60 -41.70
N TYR A 127 -6.27 -15.68 -42.45
CA TYR A 127 -5.56 -16.93 -42.75
C TYR A 127 -4.24 -17.09 -41.99
N ALA A 128 -3.86 -16.11 -41.15
CA ALA A 128 -2.59 -16.18 -40.43
C ALA A 128 -2.61 -17.30 -39.38
N ASN A 129 -1.53 -18.08 -39.36
CA ASN A 129 -1.35 -19.09 -38.32
C ASN A 129 -0.96 -18.42 -36.99
N GLN A 130 -0.99 -19.18 -35.88
CA GLN A 130 -0.62 -18.64 -34.57
C GLN A 130 0.80 -18.05 -34.58
N LYS A 131 1.68 -18.59 -35.44
CA LYS A 131 3.07 -18.16 -35.60
C LYS A 131 3.19 -16.73 -36.07
N GLU A 132 2.53 -16.45 -37.18
CA GLU A 132 2.47 -15.15 -37.82
C GLU A 132 1.77 -14.11 -36.94
N LEU A 133 0.69 -14.50 -36.25
CA LEU A 133 -0.01 -13.60 -35.32
C LEU A 133 0.87 -13.18 -34.13
N ALA A 134 1.74 -14.06 -33.64
CA ALA A 134 2.64 -13.70 -32.56
C ALA A 134 3.79 -12.77 -33.01
N GLU A 135 4.28 -12.94 -34.24
CA GLU A 135 5.29 -12.06 -34.84
C GLU A 135 4.71 -10.65 -35.07
N VAL A 136 3.49 -10.55 -35.60
CA VAL A 136 2.79 -9.28 -35.83
C VAL A 136 2.50 -8.54 -34.51
N LEU A 137 2.15 -9.28 -33.44
CA LEU A 137 1.79 -8.69 -32.14
C LEU A 137 2.99 -8.52 -31.18
N GLY A 138 4.19 -8.98 -31.58
CA GLY A 138 5.38 -8.93 -30.73
C GLY A 138 5.28 -9.76 -29.44
N ILE A 139 4.52 -10.86 -29.45
CA ILE A 139 4.30 -11.74 -28.29
C ILE A 139 4.65 -13.19 -28.60
N SER A 140 4.69 -14.05 -27.57
CA SER A 140 5.02 -15.46 -27.75
C SER A 140 3.84 -16.29 -28.28
N GLN A 141 4.16 -17.36 -29.00
CA GLN A 141 3.21 -18.33 -29.56
C GLN A 141 2.24 -18.91 -28.53
N ALA A 142 2.79 -19.31 -27.37
CA ALA A 142 2.01 -19.84 -26.26
C ALA A 142 1.03 -18.79 -25.70
N ARG A 143 1.41 -17.50 -25.74
CA ARG A 143 0.54 -16.41 -25.25
C ARG A 143 -0.63 -16.17 -26.19
N VAL A 144 -0.43 -16.24 -27.50
CA VAL A 144 -1.50 -16.17 -28.52
C VAL A 144 -2.52 -17.30 -28.32
N SER A 145 -2.04 -18.54 -28.12
CA SER A 145 -2.92 -19.69 -27.87
C SER A 145 -3.79 -19.53 -26.60
N GLN A 146 -3.21 -19.03 -25.51
CA GLN A 146 -3.93 -18.75 -24.27
C GLN A 146 -5.01 -17.67 -24.45
N LEU A 147 -4.69 -16.59 -25.17
CA LEU A 147 -5.63 -15.50 -25.44
C LEU A 147 -6.78 -15.97 -26.35
N LYS A 148 -6.47 -16.74 -27.40
CA LYS A 148 -7.48 -17.33 -28.31
C LYS A 148 -8.44 -18.28 -27.57
N ARG A 149 -7.92 -19.09 -26.63
CA ARG A 149 -8.77 -19.97 -25.78
C ARG A 149 -9.70 -19.17 -24.88
N LYS A 150 -9.21 -18.04 -24.34
CA LYS A 150 -10.00 -17.17 -23.47
C LYS A 150 -11.12 -16.46 -24.25
N LEU A 151 -10.85 -15.99 -25.47
CA LEU A 151 -11.86 -15.41 -26.36
C LEU A 151 -12.98 -16.40 -26.69
N ASN A 152 -12.63 -17.65 -27.01
CA ASN A 152 -13.61 -18.71 -27.29
C ASN A 152 -14.49 -19.11 -26.08
N LEU A 153 -14.02 -18.87 -24.86
CA LEU A 153 -14.80 -19.11 -23.64
C LEU A 153 -15.78 -17.96 -23.36
N LEU A 154 -15.39 -16.73 -23.71
CA LEU A 154 -16.22 -15.53 -23.58
C LEU A 154 -17.32 -15.45 -24.63
N SER A 155 -17.12 -15.98 -25.84
CA SER A 155 -18.14 -16.02 -26.90
C SER A 155 -19.19 -17.13 -26.73
N ARG A 156 -19.00 -18.04 -25.78
CA ARG A 156 -19.90 -19.16 -25.47
C ARG A 156 -20.75 -18.95 -24.21
N SER A 157 -20.57 -17.82 -23.51
CA SER A 157 -21.39 -17.38 -22.36
C SER A 157 -22.37 -16.31 -22.83
#